data_AF-A0A534MS86-F1
#
_entry.id   AF-A0A534MS86-F1
#
_cell.length_a   1.000
_cell.length_b   1.000
_cell.length_c   1.000
_cell.angle_alpha   90.00
_cell.angle_beta   90.00
_cell.angle_gamma   90.00
#
_symmetry.space_group_name_H-M   'P 1'
#
loop_
_entity.id
_entity.type
_entity.pdbx_description
1 polymer ?
#
loop_
_entity_poly.entity_id
_entity_poly.type
_entity_poly.pdbx_seq_one_letter_code
_entity_poly.pdbx_strand_id
1 'polypeptide(L)'
;MARPTKQDAQLLLSLMDSFLSDSVREARKWWRTLPDGLSLEGFEKRFPRGSEGWEHFSTMAVFWETAGSLMRRGLLHEEIAFDTFMDAPPWGKIERIIHDRRKREKAPAEGENFEWISKRARTWVKKREAAIRREVASAQPRAWIDPPHGRYCFTAATTTLLAPNDFVIRFVLSEDDFAK
;
A
#
# COMPACT_ATOMS: atom_id res chain seq x y z
N MET A 1 13.59 -11.21 12.98
CA MET A 1 14.31 -10.14 12.25
C MET A 1 15.04 -9.29 13.28
N ALA A 2 16.14 -8.64 12.90
CA ALA A 2 16.85 -7.70 13.77
C ALA A 2 15.93 -6.51 14.12
N ARG A 3 16.17 -5.79 15.20
CA ARG A 3 15.34 -4.61 15.53
C ARG A 3 15.56 -3.50 14.48
N PRO A 4 14.53 -2.72 14.13
CA PRO A 4 14.69 -1.54 13.27
C PRO A 4 15.73 -0.58 13.83
N THR A 5 16.51 0.02 12.94
CA THR A 5 17.59 0.96 13.25
C THR A 5 17.24 2.38 12.84
N LYS A 6 18.07 3.36 13.26
CA LYS A 6 17.96 4.74 12.78
C LYS A 6 18.25 4.85 11.28
N GLN A 7 19.14 4.00 10.74
CA GLN A 7 19.41 3.94 9.31
C GLN A 7 18.17 3.49 8.53
N ASP A 8 17.42 2.50 9.03
CA ASP A 8 16.18 2.06 8.40
C ASP A 8 15.16 3.21 8.34
N ALA A 9 15.01 3.96 9.43
CA ALA A 9 14.11 5.12 9.46
C ALA A 9 14.52 6.19 8.45
N GLN A 10 15.81 6.51 8.34
CA GLN A 10 16.30 7.48 7.36
C GLN A 10 16.04 7.02 5.92
N LEU A 11 16.28 5.74 5.63
CA LEU A 11 16.00 5.16 4.31
C LEU A 11 14.50 5.18 3.98
N LEU A 12 13.65 4.87 4.95
CA LEU A 12 12.19 4.95 4.80
C LEU A 12 11.74 6.38 4.49
N LEU A 13 12.28 7.38 5.19
CA LEU A 13 11.97 8.79 4.95
C LEU A 13 12.43 9.25 3.56
N SER A 14 13.60 8.80 3.09
CA SER A 14 14.07 9.09 1.72
C SER A 14 13.17 8.45 0.65
N LEU A 15 12.71 7.22 0.88
CA LEU A 15 11.74 6.58 -0.01
C LEU A 15 10.38 7.27 0.05
N MET A 16 9.97 7.78 1.21
CA MET A 16 8.73 8.54 1.36
C MET A 16 8.79 9.86 0.59
N ASP A 17 9.91 10.58 0.66
CA ASP A 17 10.11 11.82 -0.11
C ASP A 17 10.03 11.56 -1.62
N SER A 18 10.74 10.52 -2.11
CA SER A 18 10.63 10.08 -3.50
C SER A 18 9.20 9.68 -3.87
N PHE A 19 8.50 8.96 -2.98
CA PHE A 19 7.12 8.58 -3.18
C PHE A 19 6.21 9.82 -3.27
N LEU A 20 6.44 10.85 -2.47
CA LEU A 20 5.59 12.05 -2.48
C LEU A 20 5.90 13.03 -3.61
N SER A 21 7.04 12.85 -4.30
CA SER A 21 7.41 13.65 -5.47
C SER A 21 6.33 13.70 -6.55
N ASP A 22 6.29 14.80 -7.31
CA ASP A 22 5.29 15.03 -8.35
C ASP A 22 5.28 13.91 -9.40
N SER A 23 6.46 13.47 -9.84
CA SER A 23 6.60 12.39 -10.82
C SER A 23 5.94 11.08 -10.37
N VAL A 24 6.26 10.59 -9.16
CA VAL A 24 5.69 9.35 -8.63
C VAL A 24 4.22 9.53 -8.29
N ARG A 25 3.80 10.72 -7.84
CA ARG A 25 2.39 11.02 -7.55
C ARG A 25 1.52 10.98 -8.81
N GLU A 26 1.94 11.60 -9.90
CA GLU A 26 1.20 11.56 -11.16
C GLU A 26 1.21 10.15 -11.76
N ALA A 27 2.35 9.46 -11.71
CA ALA A 27 2.41 8.05 -12.08
C ALA A 27 1.44 7.19 -11.27
N ARG A 28 1.38 7.35 -9.94
CA ARG A 28 0.39 6.65 -9.09
C ARG A 28 -1.06 6.91 -9.49
N LYS A 29 -1.40 8.15 -9.83
CA LYS A 29 -2.76 8.48 -10.28
C LYS A 29 -3.07 7.74 -11.58
N TRP A 30 -2.14 7.78 -12.54
CA TRP A 30 -2.27 7.08 -13.81
C TRP A 30 -2.34 5.54 -13.65
N TRP A 31 -1.59 4.95 -12.71
CA TRP A 31 -1.66 3.50 -12.45
C TRP A 31 -3.04 3.02 -12.03
N ARG A 32 -3.84 3.87 -11.37
CA ARG A 32 -5.22 3.53 -11.00
C ARG A 32 -6.14 3.42 -12.21
N THR A 33 -5.80 4.07 -13.32
CA THR A 33 -6.58 4.01 -14.57
C THR A 33 -6.19 2.82 -15.44
N LEU A 34 -5.12 2.08 -15.10
CA LEU A 34 -4.74 0.88 -15.83
C LEU A 34 -5.79 -0.23 -15.62
N PRO A 35 -6.29 -0.86 -16.69
CA PRO A 35 -7.16 -2.02 -16.59
C PRO A 35 -6.42 -3.20 -15.95
N ASP A 36 -7.16 -3.97 -15.15
CA ASP A 36 -6.64 -5.22 -14.59
C ASP A 36 -6.41 -6.26 -15.70
N GLY A 37 -5.37 -7.09 -15.53
CA GLY A 37 -5.09 -8.21 -16.44
C GLY A 37 -4.70 -7.80 -17.86
N LEU A 38 -4.21 -6.57 -18.07
CA LEU A 38 -3.68 -6.09 -19.36
C LEU A 38 -2.47 -6.94 -19.80
N SER A 39 -2.47 -7.43 -21.04
CA SER A 39 -1.32 -8.15 -21.62
C SER A 39 -0.20 -7.18 -21.99
N LEU A 40 1.03 -7.70 -22.12
CA LEU A 40 2.16 -6.88 -22.57
C LEU A 40 1.93 -6.27 -23.96
N GLU A 41 1.40 -7.04 -24.90
CA GLU A 41 1.08 -6.54 -26.24
C GLU A 41 -0.01 -5.45 -26.19
N GLY A 42 -1.06 -5.66 -25.40
CA GLY A 42 -2.12 -4.68 -25.23
C GLY A 42 -1.62 -3.40 -24.56
N PHE A 43 -0.67 -3.53 -23.63
CA PHE A 43 0.03 -2.41 -23.01
C PHE A 43 0.87 -1.64 -24.02
N GLU A 44 1.78 -2.30 -24.74
CA GLU A 44 2.68 -1.65 -25.71
C GLU A 44 1.92 -1.00 -26.88
N LYS A 45 0.78 -1.57 -27.28
CA LYS A 45 -0.09 -0.97 -28.29
C LYS A 45 -0.75 0.34 -27.81
N ARG A 46 -1.14 0.41 -26.53
CA ARG A 46 -1.79 1.60 -25.94
C ARG A 46 -0.78 2.66 -25.51
N PHE A 47 0.36 2.20 -25.00
CA PHE A 47 1.40 3.01 -24.40
C PHE A 47 2.74 2.60 -25.02
N PRO A 48 3.02 3.05 -26.25
CA PRO A 48 4.30 2.75 -26.90
C PRO A 48 5.46 3.38 -26.11
N ARG A 49 6.67 2.86 -26.32
CA ARG A 49 7.88 3.40 -25.69
C ARG A 49 8.02 4.90 -25.98
N GLY A 50 8.34 5.68 -24.96
CA GLY A 50 8.42 7.15 -25.04
C GLY A 50 7.08 7.88 -24.88
N SER A 51 5.96 7.17 -24.80
CA SER A 51 4.69 7.76 -24.38
C SER A 51 4.68 8.08 -22.89
N GLU A 52 3.83 9.01 -22.48
CA GLU A 52 3.64 9.37 -21.07
C GLU A 52 3.21 8.15 -20.23
N GLY A 53 2.34 7.29 -20.76
CA GLY A 53 1.93 6.07 -20.07
C GLY A 53 3.08 5.08 -19.87
N TRP A 54 4.00 4.99 -20.82
CA TRP A 54 5.22 4.18 -20.65
C TRP A 54 6.11 4.73 -19.54
N GLU A 55 6.24 6.06 -19.45
CA GLU A 55 7.02 6.73 -18.40
C GLU A 55 6.41 6.52 -17.01
N HIS A 56 5.10 6.73 -16.87
CA HIS A 56 4.37 6.49 -15.62
C HIS A 56 4.47 5.04 -15.17
N PHE A 57 4.37 4.09 -16.10
CA PHE A 57 4.62 2.68 -15.83
C PHE A 57 6.06 2.45 -15.33
N SER A 58 7.05 2.98 -16.05
CA SER A 58 8.46 2.75 -15.71
C SER A 58 8.84 3.35 -14.36
N THR A 59 8.39 4.58 -14.07
CA THR A 59 8.64 5.29 -12.81
C THR A 59 8.20 4.46 -11.60
N MET A 60 6.96 3.98 -11.60
CA MET A 60 6.41 3.20 -10.50
C MET A 60 7.01 1.80 -10.41
N ALA A 61 7.27 1.15 -11.55
CA ALA A 61 7.94 -0.16 -11.56
C ALA A 61 9.33 -0.06 -10.94
N VAL A 62 10.13 0.96 -11.30
CA VAL A 62 11.45 1.22 -10.74
C VAL A 62 11.38 1.51 -9.24
N PHE A 63 10.42 2.33 -8.81
CA PHE A 63 10.23 2.64 -7.39
C PHE A 63 10.03 1.36 -6.55
N TRP A 64 9.08 0.52 -6.94
CA TRP A 64 8.76 -0.69 -6.18
C TRP A 64 9.80 -1.79 -6.32
N GLU A 65 10.44 -1.92 -7.48
CA GLU A 65 11.56 -2.84 -7.66
C GLU A 65 12.73 -2.47 -6.74
N THR A 66 13.03 -1.17 -6.61
CA THR A 66 14.05 -0.64 -5.72
C THR A 66 13.69 -0.90 -4.25
N ALA A 67 12.48 -0.52 -3.83
CA ALA A 67 12.01 -0.74 -2.46
C ALA A 67 12.04 -2.24 -2.09
N GLY A 68 11.60 -3.11 -3.00
CA GLY A 68 11.65 -4.55 -2.80
C GLY A 68 13.07 -5.09 -2.69
N SER A 69 14.02 -4.60 -3.49
CA SER A 69 15.42 -5.02 -3.44
C SER A 69 16.08 -4.64 -2.11
N LEU A 70 15.81 -3.43 -1.62
CA LEU A 70 16.32 -2.95 -0.33
C LEU A 70 15.79 -3.80 0.84
N MET A 71 14.49 -4.07 0.87
CA MET A 71 13.89 -4.92 1.91
C MET A 71 14.35 -6.37 1.82
N ARG A 72 14.40 -6.95 0.62
CA ARG A 72 14.81 -8.35 0.40
C ARG A 72 16.24 -8.62 0.85
N ARG A 73 17.11 -7.60 0.81
CA ARG A 73 18.51 -7.64 1.27
C ARG A 73 18.67 -7.27 2.74
N GLY A 74 17.58 -6.96 3.46
CA GLY A 74 17.61 -6.57 4.86
C GLY A 74 18.18 -5.18 5.12
N LEU A 75 18.23 -4.31 4.09
CA LEU A 75 18.71 -2.92 4.22
C LEU A 75 17.61 -1.97 4.70
N LEU A 76 16.34 -2.35 4.50
CA LEU A 76 15.17 -1.68 5.04
C LEU A 76 14.33 -2.70 5.80
N HIS A 77 14.12 -2.46 7.09
CA HIS A 77 13.33 -3.36 7.92
C HIS A 77 11.84 -3.40 7.50
N GLU A 78 11.35 -4.60 7.16
CA GLU A 78 9.99 -4.82 6.62
C GLU A 78 8.88 -4.25 7.51
N GLU A 79 8.95 -4.45 8.82
CA GLU A 79 7.85 -4.05 9.73
C GLU A 79 7.63 -2.54 9.74
N ILE A 80 8.70 -1.73 9.73
CA ILE A 80 8.54 -0.26 9.72
C ILE A 80 8.09 0.25 8.36
N ALA A 81 8.49 -0.43 7.28
CA ALA A 81 8.08 -0.07 5.93
C ALA A 81 6.58 -0.38 5.73
N PHE A 82 6.16 -1.59 6.07
CA PHE A 82 4.77 -2.03 5.90
C PHE A 82 3.80 -1.48 6.96
N ASP A 83 4.27 -0.88 8.05
CA ASP A 83 3.39 -0.09 8.93
C ASP A 83 3.12 1.33 8.41
N THR A 84 3.61 1.67 7.20
CA THR A 84 3.41 2.99 6.58
C THR A 84 2.73 2.88 5.20
N PHE A 85 3.29 3.51 4.16
CA PHE A 85 2.69 3.61 2.82
C PHE A 85 3.10 2.44 1.88
N MET A 86 3.89 1.49 2.37
CA MET A 86 4.46 0.40 1.55
C MET A 86 3.70 -0.93 1.64
N ASP A 87 2.56 -0.95 2.32
CA ASP A 87 1.81 -2.17 2.67
C ASP A 87 0.86 -2.68 1.57
N ALA A 88 0.63 -1.86 0.54
CA ALA A 88 -0.17 -2.23 -0.63
C ALA A 88 0.55 -1.98 -1.99
N PRO A 89 1.68 -2.66 -2.28
CA PRO A 89 2.32 -2.54 -3.59
C PRO A 89 1.39 -3.05 -4.72
N PRO A 90 1.15 -2.27 -5.80
CA PRO A 90 0.11 -2.54 -6.81
C PRO A 90 0.52 -3.59 -7.86
N TRP A 91 1.10 -4.72 -7.43
CA TRP A 91 1.58 -5.79 -8.32
C TRP A 91 0.50 -6.35 -9.25
N GLY A 92 -0.72 -6.54 -8.74
CA GLY A 92 -1.83 -7.12 -9.53
C GLY A 92 -2.18 -6.35 -10.80
N LYS A 93 -1.90 -5.04 -10.85
CA LYS A 93 -2.10 -4.20 -12.05
C LYS A 93 -1.15 -4.57 -13.19
N ILE A 94 0.06 -5.03 -12.86
CA ILE A 94 1.15 -5.20 -13.82
C ILE A 94 1.64 -6.65 -13.93
N GLU A 95 1.14 -7.55 -13.08
CA GLU A 95 1.59 -8.93 -12.96
C GLU A 95 1.64 -9.64 -14.33
N ARG A 96 0.55 -9.54 -15.11
CA ARG A 96 0.49 -10.13 -16.45
C ARG A 96 1.51 -9.50 -17.40
N ILE A 97 1.66 -8.18 -17.40
CA ILE A 97 2.62 -7.45 -18.25
C ILE A 97 4.04 -7.96 -17.98
N ILE A 98 4.43 -8.05 -16.70
CA ILE A 98 5.76 -8.52 -16.31
C ILE A 98 5.95 -10.01 -16.65
N HIS A 99 4.96 -10.87 -16.39
CA HIS A 99 5.07 -12.29 -16.74
C HIS A 99 5.18 -12.52 -18.26
N ASP A 100 4.39 -11.82 -19.06
CA ASP A 100 4.48 -11.87 -20.52
C ASP A 100 5.88 -11.41 -20.97
N ARG A 101 6.45 -10.37 -20.32
CA ARG A 101 7.78 -9.86 -20.64
C ARG A 101 8.89 -10.84 -20.25
N ARG A 102 8.80 -11.49 -19.10
CA ARG A 102 9.72 -12.58 -18.68
C ARG A 102 9.77 -13.69 -19.74
N LYS A 103 8.60 -14.10 -20.25
CA LYS A 103 8.50 -15.13 -21.30
C LYS A 103 9.10 -14.67 -22.62
N ARG A 104 8.73 -13.46 -23.08
CA ARG A 104 9.18 -12.91 -24.36
C ARG A 104 10.70 -12.67 -24.39
N GLU A 105 11.22 -12.01 -23.36
CA GLU A 105 12.63 -11.60 -23.29
C GLU A 105 13.55 -12.67 -22.70
N LYS A 106 13.00 -13.83 -22.27
CA LYS A 106 13.72 -14.89 -21.55
C LYS A 106 14.47 -14.36 -20.32
N ALA A 107 13.87 -13.39 -19.63
CA ALA A 107 14.46 -12.69 -18.49
C ALA A 107 13.70 -13.05 -17.20
N PRO A 108 13.99 -14.19 -16.54
CA PRO A 108 13.20 -14.69 -15.41
C PRO A 108 13.22 -13.76 -14.18
N ALA A 109 14.26 -12.93 -14.04
CA ALA A 109 14.43 -12.00 -12.92
C ALA A 109 13.68 -10.66 -13.08
N GLU A 110 13.08 -10.38 -14.24
CA GLU A 110 12.39 -9.10 -14.48
C GLU A 110 11.28 -8.86 -13.44
N GLY A 111 11.33 -7.76 -12.70
CA GLY A 111 10.32 -7.41 -11.69
C GLY A 111 10.26 -8.37 -10.49
N GLU A 112 11.32 -9.14 -10.23
CA GLU A 112 11.32 -10.14 -9.15
C GLU A 112 11.18 -9.49 -7.76
N ASN A 113 11.74 -8.30 -7.55
CA ASN A 113 11.71 -7.67 -6.24
C ASN A 113 10.38 -7.00 -5.97
N PHE A 114 9.74 -6.45 -7.00
CA PHE A 114 8.37 -5.95 -6.91
C PHE A 114 7.36 -7.10 -6.64
N GLU A 115 7.52 -8.24 -7.31
CA GLU A 115 6.71 -9.41 -7.00
C GLU A 115 6.92 -9.88 -5.55
N TRP A 116 8.18 -9.92 -5.12
CA TRP A 116 8.55 -10.33 -3.77
C TRP A 116 7.93 -9.42 -2.70
N ILE A 117 8.12 -8.09 -2.80
CA ILE A 117 7.59 -7.14 -1.81
C ILE A 117 6.07 -7.19 -1.75
N SER A 118 5.37 -7.35 -2.88
CA SER A 118 3.90 -7.48 -2.87
C SER A 118 3.42 -8.74 -2.14
N LYS A 119 4.13 -9.86 -2.25
CA LYS A 119 3.82 -11.08 -1.47
C LYS A 119 4.07 -10.87 0.03
N ARG A 120 5.16 -10.19 0.38
CA ARG A 120 5.50 -9.87 1.78
C ARG A 120 4.48 -8.94 2.42
N ALA A 121 4.12 -7.86 1.73
CA ALA A 121 3.15 -6.88 2.18
C ALA A 121 1.76 -7.53 2.44
N ARG A 122 1.25 -8.34 1.50
CA ARG A 122 0.01 -9.12 1.71
C ARG A 122 0.06 -10.02 2.95
N THR A 123 1.21 -10.64 3.20
CA THR A 123 1.40 -11.49 4.39
C THR A 123 1.40 -10.65 5.66
N TRP A 124 2.08 -9.50 5.65
CA TRP A 124 2.13 -8.55 6.77
C TRP A 124 0.74 -8.03 7.13
N VAL A 125 0.01 -7.47 6.16
CA VAL A 125 -1.33 -6.90 6.37
C VAL A 125 -2.28 -7.95 6.96
N LYS A 126 -2.33 -9.15 6.38
CA LYS A 126 -3.17 -10.26 6.90
C LYS A 126 -2.83 -10.59 8.36
N LYS A 127 -1.54 -10.63 8.71
CA LYS A 127 -1.08 -10.90 10.08
C LYS A 127 -1.48 -9.74 11.01
N ARG A 128 -1.28 -8.50 10.59
CA ARG A 128 -1.57 -7.30 11.38
C ARG A 128 -3.07 -7.16 11.66
N GLU A 129 -3.92 -7.31 10.66
CA GLU A 129 -5.37 -7.30 10.80
C GLU A 129 -5.88 -8.43 11.72
N ALA A 130 -5.30 -9.63 11.62
CA ALA A 130 -5.66 -10.73 12.51
C ALA A 130 -5.27 -10.43 13.97
N ALA A 131 -4.11 -9.80 14.20
CA ALA A 131 -3.70 -9.38 15.54
C ALA A 131 -4.63 -8.31 16.10
N ILE A 132 -4.96 -7.28 15.32
CA ILE A 132 -5.90 -6.22 15.74
C ILE A 132 -7.27 -6.81 16.08
N ARG A 133 -7.80 -7.72 15.25
CA ARG A 133 -9.09 -8.39 15.53
C ARG A 133 -9.07 -9.18 16.83
N ARG A 134 -7.98 -9.87 17.14
CA ARG A 134 -7.83 -10.60 18.41
C ARG A 134 -7.77 -9.65 19.60
N GLU A 135 -7.03 -8.56 19.47
CA GLU A 135 -6.92 -7.52 20.50
C GLU A 135 -8.29 -6.91 20.81
N VAL A 136 -9.02 -6.49 19.77
CA VAL A 136 -10.38 -5.96 19.88
C VAL A 136 -11.35 -6.98 20.49
N ALA A 137 -11.25 -8.25 20.11
CA ALA A 137 -12.10 -9.30 20.68
C ALA A 137 -11.75 -9.63 22.15
N SER A 138 -10.50 -9.43 22.56
CA SER A 138 -10.03 -9.65 23.94
C SER A 138 -10.28 -8.47 24.87
N ALA A 139 -10.49 -7.27 24.32
CA ALA A 139 -10.88 -6.12 25.09
C ALA A 139 -12.30 -6.36 25.62
N GLN A 140 -12.44 -6.48 26.95
CA GLN A 140 -13.77 -6.47 27.56
C GLN A 140 -14.50 -5.20 27.13
N PRO A 141 -15.80 -5.25 26.80
CA PRO A 141 -16.58 -4.04 26.67
C PRO A 141 -16.38 -3.28 27.97
N ARG A 142 -15.86 -2.03 27.92
CA ARG A 142 -15.93 -1.15 29.08
C ARG A 142 -17.39 -1.15 29.49
N ALA A 143 -17.69 -1.70 30.67
CA ALA A 143 -19.03 -1.64 31.22
C ALA A 143 -19.46 -0.17 31.16
N TRP A 144 -20.59 0.08 30.51
CA TRP A 144 -21.26 1.36 30.59
C TRP A 144 -21.45 1.64 32.09
N ILE A 145 -20.65 2.55 32.64
CA ILE A 145 -20.94 3.14 33.94
C ILE A 145 -21.98 4.21 33.60
N ASP A 146 -23.24 3.94 33.93
CA ASP A 146 -24.30 4.94 33.79
C ASP A 146 -23.83 6.23 34.49
N PRO A 147 -23.68 7.35 33.76
CA PRO A 147 -23.39 8.61 34.42
C PRO A 147 -24.58 8.95 35.33
N PRO A 148 -24.35 9.35 36.60
CA PRO A 148 -25.42 9.68 37.51
C PRO A 148 -26.16 10.90 36.97
N HIS A 149 -27.37 10.65 36.47
CA HIS A 149 -28.43 11.59 36.15
C HIS A 149 -28.04 12.83 35.34
N GLY A 150 -28.35 12.77 34.03
CA GLY A 150 -28.85 13.94 33.33
C GLY A 150 -28.01 14.41 32.14
N ARG A 151 -28.60 14.17 30.96
CA ARG A 151 -28.42 14.84 29.67
C ARG A 151 -27.40 14.21 28.70
N TYR A 152 -27.91 14.12 27.46
CA TYR A 152 -27.32 13.71 26.19
C TYR A 152 -27.16 12.19 25.95
N CYS A 153 -28.23 11.58 25.44
CA CYS A 153 -28.12 10.36 24.63
C CYS A 153 -27.47 10.72 23.30
N PHE A 154 -26.23 10.28 23.07
CA PHE A 154 -25.69 10.13 21.73
C PHE A 154 -25.70 8.64 21.39
N THR A 155 -26.55 8.26 20.43
CA THR A 155 -26.58 6.91 19.84
C THR A 155 -25.37 6.76 18.93
N ALA A 156 -24.26 6.22 19.43
CA ALA A 156 -23.17 5.77 18.58
C ALA A 156 -23.58 4.43 17.93
N ALA A 157 -24.27 4.50 16.79
CA ALA A 157 -24.44 3.33 15.93
C ALA A 157 -23.06 2.95 15.38
N THR A 158 -22.48 1.87 15.90
CA THR A 158 -21.24 1.30 15.33
C THR A 158 -21.62 0.55 14.05
N THR A 159 -21.85 1.28 12.97
CA THR A 159 -22.00 0.69 11.64
C THR A 159 -20.62 0.25 11.17
N THR A 160 -20.34 -1.04 11.29
CA THR A 160 -19.17 -1.66 10.66
C THR A 160 -19.46 -1.80 9.17
N LEU A 161 -19.20 -0.74 8.40
CA LEU A 161 -19.18 -0.81 6.94
C LEU A 161 -17.88 -1.49 6.49
N LEU A 162 -18.00 -2.77 6.12
CA LEU A 162 -17.04 -3.47 5.28
C LEU A 162 -17.06 -2.82 3.89
N ALA A 163 -16.15 -1.87 3.64
CA ALA A 163 -15.84 -1.42 2.29
C ALA A 163 -14.65 -2.24 1.75
N PRO A 164 -14.77 -2.90 0.59
CA PRO A 164 -13.65 -3.59 -0.03
C PRO A 164 -12.74 -2.56 -0.71
N ASN A 165 -11.46 -2.58 -0.38
CA ASN A 165 -10.38 -1.88 -1.07
C ASN A 165 -10.60 -0.37 -1.34
N ASP A 166 -10.40 0.45 -0.32
CA ASP A 166 -9.85 1.79 -0.54
C ASP A 166 -8.94 2.17 0.62
N PHE A 167 -7.66 2.33 0.30
CA PHE A 167 -6.64 2.76 1.23
C PHE A 167 -6.80 4.27 1.46
N VAL A 168 -7.72 4.64 2.35
CA VAL A 168 -7.85 5.99 2.88
C VAL A 168 -7.28 5.97 4.28
N ILE A 169 -6.23 6.75 4.51
CA ILE A 169 -5.74 7.09 5.84
C ILE A 169 -6.95 7.59 6.63
N ARG A 170 -7.44 6.81 7.60
CA ARG A 170 -8.47 7.26 8.55
C ARG A 170 -7.84 8.30 9.47
N PHE A 171 -7.78 9.55 9.02
CA PHE A 171 -7.97 10.65 9.96
C PHE A 171 -9.45 10.64 10.30
N VAL A 172 -9.77 10.29 11.55
CA VAL A 172 -11.09 10.57 12.12
C VAL A 172 -11.14 12.08 12.31
N LEU A 173 -11.52 12.79 11.25
CA LEU A 173 -12.05 14.15 11.36
C LEU A 173 -13.57 13.99 11.29
N SER A 174 -14.23 14.36 12.39
CA SER A 174 -15.69 14.44 12.44
C SER A 174 -16.13 15.50 11.43
N GLU A 175 -17.29 15.31 10.77
CA GLU A 175 -17.89 16.33 9.91
C GLU A 175 -18.17 17.66 10.63
N ASP A 176 -18.09 17.68 11.97
CA ASP A 176 -18.21 18.88 12.80
C ASP A 176 -17.00 19.85 12.69
N ASP A 177 -15.84 19.41 12.17
CA ASP A 177 -14.65 20.26 12.07
C ASP A 177 -14.67 21.22 10.87
N PHE A 178 -15.66 21.12 9.97
CA PHE A 178 -15.81 21.99 8.79
C PHE A 178 -16.87 23.09 8.93
N ALA A 179 -17.51 23.23 10.09
CA ALA A 179 -18.46 24.31 10.34
C ALA A 179 -17.82 25.45 11.16
N LYS A 180 -16.90 26.21 10.54
CA LYS A 180 -16.60 27.61 10.91
C LYS A 180 -16.22 28.43 9.68
#